data_AF-A0A536H8C9-F1
#
_entry.id   AF-A0A536H8C9-F1
#
_cell.length_a   1.000
_cell.length_b   1.000
_cell.length_c   1.000
_cell.angle_alpha   90.00
_cell.angle_beta   90.00
_cell.angle_gamma   90.00
#
_symmetry.space_group_name_H-M   'P 1'
#
loop_
_entity.id
_entity.type
_entity.pdbx_description
1 polymer ?
#
loop_
_entity_poly.entity_id
_entity_poly.type
_entity_poly.pdbx_seq_one_letter_code
_entity_poly.pdbx_strand_id
1 'polypeptide(L)'
;NTLSVFAPNTGNDKGLGSVFPAMIYAILAFIGFEASAPLAEEAKNPRRTIPRAVFLSCLLIGLFYLFCYYAATVYFGPGRMAKDFIGFNNNDPWSGMAQAVWGPGLVIVILAVLNSAIANSNAGANAATRVGYALARIGLLPSGLRRIHPRFRTPFVAVNVQAIGGIVLAVALGWATGGPINAFALLGTMATIVLVTIYILTNLSNLVFYLRERRSEFNLLLNGIVPIVGSLIFLPALIAAFGLDPFKLGILPLVPPSNLAPIIIGIWMVAGIALLIYFAVREPARITDTGRVFVEEGEPA
;
A
#
# COMPACT_ATOMS: atom_id res chain seq x y z
N ASN A 1 4.47 22.62 24.65
CA ASN A 1 4.48 21.27 24.03
C ASN A 1 3.94 20.26 25.04
N THR A 2 2.65 19.95 24.95
CA THR A 2 1.97 18.93 25.77
C THR A 2 1.74 17.67 24.93
N LEU A 3 1.62 16.50 25.57
CA LEU A 3 1.30 15.23 24.87
C LEU A 3 -0.07 15.24 24.17
N SER A 4 -0.90 16.27 24.42
CA SER A 4 -2.19 16.46 23.77
C SER A 4 -2.10 16.54 22.24
N VAL A 5 -0.95 16.89 21.67
CA VAL A 5 -0.73 16.88 20.20
C VAL A 5 -0.85 15.48 19.58
N PHE A 6 -0.67 14.42 20.38
CA PHE A 6 -0.81 13.03 19.94
C PHE A 6 -2.18 12.43 20.28
N ALA A 7 -3.03 13.18 20.99
CA ALA A 7 -4.33 12.69 21.40
C ALA A 7 -5.35 12.86 20.25
N PRO A 8 -6.04 11.78 19.81
CA PRO A 8 -6.95 11.83 18.66
C PRO A 8 -8.12 12.81 18.79
N ASN A 9 -8.43 13.25 20.01
CA ASN A 9 -9.52 14.16 20.34
C ASN A 9 -9.12 15.64 20.33
N THR A 10 -7.83 15.97 20.22
CA THR A 10 -7.39 17.37 20.25
C THR A 10 -7.64 18.04 18.90
N GLY A 11 -8.53 19.04 18.87
CA GLY A 11 -8.88 19.76 17.65
C GLY A 11 -9.73 18.95 16.66
N ASN A 12 -10.32 17.84 17.12
CA ASN A 12 -11.11 16.92 16.30
C ASN A 12 -12.44 16.60 17.00
N ASP A 13 -13.49 17.29 16.56
CA ASP A 13 -14.85 17.17 17.10
C ASP A 13 -15.46 15.77 16.88
N LYS A 14 -14.86 14.95 16.00
CA LYS A 14 -15.33 13.60 15.66
C LYS A 14 -14.60 12.48 16.42
N GLY A 15 -13.65 12.81 17.30
CA GLY A 15 -12.95 11.86 18.16
C GLY A 15 -12.29 10.70 17.38
N LEU A 16 -12.37 9.48 17.91
CA LEU A 16 -11.74 8.30 17.28
C LEU A 16 -12.33 7.94 15.89
N GLY A 17 -13.55 8.41 15.56
CA GLY A 17 -14.21 8.08 14.31
C GLY A 17 -13.49 8.58 13.06
N SER A 18 -12.78 9.71 13.15
CA SER A 18 -11.99 10.25 12.05
C SER A 18 -10.63 9.56 11.88
N VAL A 19 -10.18 8.79 12.88
CA VAL A 19 -8.92 8.02 12.81
C VAL A 19 -9.04 6.94 11.75
N PHE A 20 -10.17 6.23 11.66
CA PHE A 20 -10.30 5.11 10.74
C PHE A 20 -10.26 5.52 9.25
N PRO A 21 -10.95 6.59 8.79
CA PRO A 21 -10.73 7.13 7.44
C PRO A 21 -9.30 7.64 7.22
N ALA A 22 -8.67 8.25 8.24
CA ALA A 22 -7.28 8.69 8.14
C ALA A 22 -6.29 7.51 8.01
N MET A 23 -6.60 6.36 8.62
CA MET A 23 -5.82 5.14 8.48
C MET A 23 -5.74 4.67 7.03
N ILE A 24 -6.72 5.00 6.17
CA ILE A 24 -6.67 4.63 4.76
C ILE A 24 -5.40 5.18 4.10
N TYR A 25 -5.15 6.47 4.31
CA TYR A 25 -3.99 7.18 3.75
C TYR A 25 -2.71 6.92 4.56
N ALA A 26 -2.83 6.69 5.87
CA ALA A 26 -1.68 6.28 6.68
C ALA A 26 -1.16 4.92 6.21
N ILE A 27 -2.03 3.92 6.00
CA ILE A 27 -1.66 2.62 5.46
C ILE A 27 -1.07 2.77 4.06
N LEU A 28 -1.71 3.58 3.20
CA LEU A 28 -1.19 3.88 1.87
C LEU A 28 0.25 4.39 1.90
N ALA A 29 0.59 5.24 2.88
CA ALA A 29 1.94 5.79 3.04
C ALA A 29 3.00 4.76 3.51
N PHE A 30 2.56 3.57 3.96
CA PHE A 30 3.43 2.46 4.36
C PHE A 30 3.45 1.30 3.36
N ILE A 31 2.53 1.25 2.40
CA ILE A 31 2.52 0.22 1.35
C ILE A 31 3.86 0.25 0.60
N GLY A 32 4.45 -0.92 0.38
CA GLY A 32 5.71 -1.08 -0.36
C GLY A 32 6.83 -1.75 0.43
N PHE A 33 6.68 -1.96 1.74
CA PHE A 33 7.66 -2.74 2.51
C PHE A 33 7.79 -4.18 1.99
N GLU A 34 6.72 -4.73 1.41
CA GLU A 34 6.68 -6.07 0.81
C GLU A 34 7.49 -6.16 -0.50
N ALA A 35 7.82 -5.03 -1.13
CA ALA A 35 8.65 -5.01 -2.34
C ALA A 35 10.09 -5.52 -2.09
N SER A 36 10.48 -5.67 -0.82
CA SER A 36 11.73 -6.33 -0.44
C SER A 36 11.73 -7.83 -0.75
N ALA A 37 10.57 -8.49 -0.82
CA ALA A 37 10.50 -9.94 -1.00
C ALA A 37 11.01 -10.39 -2.38
N PRO A 38 10.60 -9.81 -3.51
CA PRO A 38 11.18 -10.12 -4.82
C PRO A 38 12.67 -9.74 -4.95
N LEU A 39 13.15 -8.82 -4.12
CA LEU A 39 14.56 -8.40 -4.07
C LEU A 39 15.38 -9.24 -3.08
N ALA A 40 14.76 -10.14 -2.33
CA ALA A 40 15.45 -10.99 -1.37
C ALA A 40 16.47 -11.90 -2.06
N GLU A 41 16.20 -12.31 -3.30
CA GLU A 41 17.12 -13.12 -4.12
C GLU A 41 18.44 -12.39 -4.42
N GLU A 42 18.41 -11.06 -4.50
CA GLU A 42 19.60 -10.23 -4.78
C GLU A 42 20.29 -9.75 -3.48
N ALA A 43 19.73 -10.05 -2.31
CA ALA A 43 20.22 -9.56 -1.02
C ALA A 43 21.28 -10.47 -0.39
N LYS A 44 22.34 -9.88 0.16
CA LYS A 44 23.34 -10.63 0.95
C LYS A 44 22.71 -11.11 2.27
N ASN A 45 22.75 -12.42 2.54
CA ASN A 45 22.18 -13.06 3.73
C ASN A 45 20.68 -12.73 3.96
N PRO A 46 19.79 -13.11 3.02
CA PRO A 46 18.40 -12.64 3.01
C PRO A 46 17.63 -12.97 4.30
N ARG A 47 17.87 -14.15 4.89
CA ARG A 47 17.24 -14.59 6.16
C ARG A 47 17.45 -13.62 7.34
N ARG A 48 18.50 -12.80 7.33
CA ARG A 48 18.77 -11.80 8.37
C ARG A 48 18.55 -10.37 7.89
N THR A 49 18.93 -10.09 6.65
CA THR A 49 18.90 -8.73 6.08
C THR A 49 17.47 -8.28 5.80
N ILE A 50 16.62 -9.14 5.22
CA ILE A 50 15.26 -8.76 4.83
C ILE A 50 14.38 -8.45 6.05
N PRO A 51 14.30 -9.30 7.09
CA PRO A 51 13.47 -8.96 8.26
C PRO A 51 13.93 -7.66 8.94
N ARG A 52 15.24 -7.45 9.10
CA ARG A 52 15.77 -6.22 9.70
C ARG A 52 15.46 -5.00 8.86
N ALA A 53 15.63 -5.09 7.54
CA ALA A 53 15.33 -3.99 6.63
C ALA A 53 13.85 -3.59 6.68
N VAL A 54 12.93 -4.57 6.65
CA VAL A 54 11.49 -4.32 6.74
C VAL A 54 11.13 -3.68 8.08
N PHE A 55 11.56 -4.24 9.21
CA PHE A 55 11.22 -3.69 10.52
C PHE A 55 11.83 -2.30 10.76
N LEU A 56 13.12 -2.11 10.43
CA LEU A 56 13.79 -0.83 10.63
C LEU A 56 13.24 0.24 9.70
N SER A 57 12.94 -0.09 8.44
CA SER A 57 12.35 0.89 7.51
C SER A 57 10.99 1.36 7.98
N CYS A 58 10.08 0.44 8.37
CA CYS A 58 8.78 0.81 8.92
C CYS A 58 8.92 1.67 10.19
N LEU A 59 9.80 1.29 11.12
CA LEU A 59 10.00 2.07 12.36
C LEU A 59 10.54 3.47 12.08
N LEU A 60 11.59 3.58 11.25
CA LEU A 60 12.23 4.86 10.93
C LEU A 60 11.28 5.79 10.17
N ILE A 61 10.55 5.27 9.18
CA ILE A 61 9.58 6.05 8.41
C ILE A 61 8.42 6.50 9.32
N GLY A 62 7.91 5.63 10.20
CA GLY A 62 6.87 6.01 11.14
C GLY A 62 7.30 7.11 12.11
N LEU A 63 8.50 7.01 12.68
CA LEU A 63 9.05 8.06 13.52
C LEU A 63 9.25 9.38 12.74
N PHE A 64 9.69 9.29 11.49
CA PHE A 64 9.85 10.44 10.62
C PHE A 64 8.50 11.12 10.32
N TYR A 65 7.46 10.36 9.98
CA TYR A 65 6.11 10.91 9.77
C TYR A 65 5.55 11.57 11.03
N LEU A 66 5.73 10.94 12.21
CA LEU A 66 5.35 11.53 13.48
C LEU A 66 6.08 12.85 13.75
N PHE A 67 7.39 12.91 13.46
CA PHE A 67 8.17 14.12 13.58
C PHE A 67 7.68 15.23 12.63
N CYS A 68 7.41 14.91 11.37
CA CYS A 68 6.88 15.87 10.39
C CYS A 68 5.51 16.43 10.82
N TYR A 69 4.58 15.58 11.24
CA TYR A 69 3.27 16.01 11.73
C TYR A 69 3.36 16.80 13.03
N TYR A 70 4.28 16.44 13.94
CA TYR A 70 4.57 17.22 15.12
C TYR A 70 5.07 18.62 14.76
N ALA A 71 5.99 18.75 13.79
CA ALA A 71 6.48 20.05 13.31
C ALA A 71 5.35 20.91 12.71
N ALA A 72 4.47 20.32 11.89
CA ALA A 72 3.29 21.00 11.37
C ALA A 72 2.36 21.45 12.51
N THR A 73 2.15 20.60 13.51
CA THR A 73 1.33 20.90 14.69
C THR A 73 1.93 22.01 15.55
N VAL A 74 3.26 22.12 15.63
CA VAL A 74 3.94 23.25 16.30
C VAL A 74 3.73 24.56 15.54
N TYR A 75 3.77 24.52 14.20
CA TYR A 75 3.56 25.70 13.36
C TYR A 75 2.11 26.22 13.42
N PHE A 76 1.13 25.34 13.23
CA PHE A 76 -0.29 25.72 13.23
C PHE A 76 -0.89 25.75 14.64
N GLY A 77 -0.38 24.98 15.59
CA GLY A 77 -1.02 24.74 16.87
C GLY A 77 -2.11 23.66 16.79
N PRO A 78 -2.25 22.82 17.83
CA PRO A 78 -3.08 21.60 17.78
C PRO A 78 -4.56 21.86 17.55
N GLY A 79 -5.13 22.95 18.08
CA GLY A 79 -6.54 23.29 17.89
C GLY A 79 -6.90 23.80 16.48
N ARG A 80 -5.89 24.12 15.66
CA ARG A 80 -6.08 24.67 14.30
C ARG A 80 -5.77 23.66 13.19
N MET A 81 -5.28 22.47 13.53
CA MET A 81 -4.93 21.44 12.54
C MET A 81 -6.13 21.00 11.69
N ALA A 82 -7.31 20.82 12.28
CA ALA A 82 -8.48 20.37 11.51
C ALA A 82 -9.10 21.44 10.60
N LYS A 83 -8.88 22.73 10.90
CA LYS A 83 -9.50 23.84 10.16
C LYS A 83 -8.51 24.55 9.24
N ASP A 84 -7.36 24.91 9.78
CA ASP A 84 -6.42 25.81 9.10
C ASP A 84 -5.39 25.01 8.31
N PHE A 85 -4.85 23.91 8.86
CA PHE A 85 -3.85 23.11 8.15
C PHE A 85 -4.46 22.43 6.91
N ILE A 86 -5.61 21.76 7.03
CA ILE A 86 -6.19 21.03 5.90
C ILE A 86 -6.50 21.95 4.70
N GLY A 87 -7.03 23.16 4.95
CA GLY A 87 -7.37 24.12 3.89
C GLY A 87 -6.21 25.00 3.43
N PHE A 88 -5.03 24.92 4.05
CA PHE A 88 -3.93 25.82 3.75
C PHE A 88 -3.43 25.64 2.31
N ASN A 89 -3.13 26.76 1.64
CA ASN A 89 -2.58 26.79 0.28
C ASN A 89 -3.37 25.88 -0.70
N ASN A 90 -4.69 26.06 -0.78
CA ASN A 90 -5.60 25.30 -1.66
C ASN A 90 -5.55 23.77 -1.43
N ASN A 91 -5.57 23.34 -0.16
CA ASN A 91 -5.43 21.94 0.26
C ASN A 91 -4.04 21.32 0.01
N ASP A 92 -3.00 22.15 -0.14
CA ASP A 92 -1.60 21.74 -0.17
C ASP A 92 -0.81 22.41 0.97
N PRO A 93 -1.04 22.00 2.23
CA PRO A 93 -0.43 22.63 3.38
C PRO A 93 1.09 22.54 3.41
N TRP A 94 1.65 21.44 2.89
CA TRP A 94 3.09 21.19 2.95
C TRP A 94 3.87 22.14 2.05
N SER A 95 3.40 22.36 0.81
CA SER A 95 4.01 23.38 -0.07
C SER A 95 3.83 24.78 0.48
N GLY A 96 2.65 25.09 1.05
CA GLY A 96 2.41 26.37 1.70
C GLY A 96 3.36 26.62 2.87
N MET A 97 3.57 25.62 3.72
CA MET A 97 4.52 25.69 4.84
C MET A 97 5.94 25.86 4.35
N ALA A 98 6.34 25.09 3.33
CA ALA A 98 7.66 25.20 2.73
C ALA A 98 7.89 26.62 2.19
N GLN A 99 6.91 27.21 1.51
CA GLN A 99 7.00 28.58 1.03
C GLN A 99 7.06 29.59 2.18
N ALA A 100 6.21 29.43 3.22
CA ALA A 100 6.15 30.35 4.34
C ALA A 100 7.40 30.34 5.23
N VAL A 101 8.04 29.17 5.39
CA VAL A 101 9.21 29.00 6.27
C VAL A 101 10.53 29.14 5.52
N TRP A 102 10.63 28.58 4.31
CA TRP A 102 11.89 28.55 3.54
C TRP A 102 11.96 29.63 2.46
N GLY A 103 10.85 30.27 2.10
CA GLY A 103 10.79 31.29 1.05
C GLY A 103 11.42 30.78 -0.26
N PRO A 104 12.48 31.42 -0.78
CA PRO A 104 13.19 30.95 -1.98
C PRO A 104 13.77 29.53 -1.88
N GLY A 105 14.01 29.02 -0.67
CA GLY A 105 14.47 27.65 -0.43
C GLY A 105 13.46 26.56 -0.81
N LEU A 106 12.22 26.92 -1.14
CA LEU A 106 11.18 26.02 -1.65
C LEU A 106 11.66 25.16 -2.83
N VAL A 107 12.58 25.68 -3.67
CA VAL A 107 13.14 24.93 -4.80
C VAL A 107 13.78 23.62 -4.33
N ILE A 108 14.46 23.61 -3.19
CA ILE A 108 15.09 22.40 -2.64
C ILE A 108 14.02 21.38 -2.25
N VAL A 109 12.91 21.83 -1.65
CA VAL A 109 11.79 20.97 -1.28
C VAL A 109 11.14 20.37 -2.53
N ILE A 110 10.91 21.17 -3.57
CA ILE A 110 10.37 20.68 -4.84
C ILE A 110 11.28 19.62 -5.47
N LEU A 111 12.60 19.87 -5.51
CA LEU A 111 13.56 18.90 -6.04
C LEU A 111 13.58 17.61 -5.22
N ALA A 112 13.48 17.69 -3.90
CA ALA A 112 13.40 16.52 -3.03
C ALA A 112 12.11 15.70 -3.26
N VAL A 113 10.97 16.37 -3.41
CA VAL A 113 9.68 15.74 -3.71
C VAL A 113 9.71 15.07 -5.09
N LEU A 114 10.26 15.74 -6.11
CA LEU A 114 10.41 15.16 -7.45
C LEU A 114 11.30 13.92 -7.43
N ASN A 115 12.45 14.00 -6.75
CA ASN A 115 13.35 12.85 -6.60
C ASN A 115 12.64 11.67 -5.90
N SER A 116 11.89 11.95 -4.83
CA SER A 116 11.11 10.94 -4.10
C SER A 116 10.03 10.29 -4.98
N ALA A 117 9.27 11.09 -5.74
CA ALA A 117 8.23 10.61 -6.62
C ALA A 117 8.78 9.72 -7.76
N ILE A 118 9.92 10.11 -8.34
CA ILE A 118 10.61 9.33 -9.38
C ILE A 118 11.13 8.02 -8.81
N ALA A 119 11.78 8.06 -7.63
CA ALA A 119 12.31 6.87 -6.97
C ALA A 119 11.18 5.86 -6.64
N ASN A 120 10.07 6.34 -6.08
CA ASN A 120 8.90 5.50 -5.77
C ASN A 120 8.29 4.89 -7.05
N SER A 121 8.12 5.70 -8.10
CA SER A 121 7.57 5.23 -9.38
C SER A 121 8.46 4.17 -10.02
N ASN A 122 9.79 4.35 -9.98
CA ASN A 122 10.75 3.38 -10.50
C ASN A 122 10.72 2.07 -9.70
N ALA A 123 10.66 2.14 -8.36
CA ALA A 123 10.55 0.96 -7.51
C ALA A 123 9.26 0.17 -7.80
N GLY A 124 8.13 0.86 -7.88
CA GLY A 124 6.83 0.25 -8.21
C GLY A 124 6.79 -0.37 -9.61
N ALA A 125 7.39 0.30 -10.60
CA ALA A 125 7.50 -0.23 -11.96
C ALA A 125 8.32 -1.53 -12.01
N ASN A 126 9.47 -1.55 -11.32
CA ASN A 126 10.31 -2.75 -11.26
C ASN A 126 9.60 -3.93 -10.57
N ALA A 127 8.95 -3.69 -9.42
CA ALA A 127 8.25 -4.74 -8.69
C ALA A 127 7.11 -5.35 -9.52
N ALA A 128 6.23 -4.52 -10.08
CA ALA A 128 5.07 -4.98 -10.83
C ALA A 128 5.43 -5.67 -12.15
N THR A 129 6.46 -5.22 -12.86
CA THR A 129 6.90 -5.89 -14.10
C THR A 129 7.52 -7.25 -13.84
N ARG A 130 8.26 -7.41 -12.73
CA ARG A 130 8.79 -8.72 -12.28
C ARG A 130 7.68 -9.69 -11.90
N VAL A 131 6.70 -9.24 -11.11
CA VAL A 131 5.53 -10.07 -10.76
C VAL A 131 4.73 -10.45 -12.01
N GLY A 132 4.48 -9.50 -12.91
CA GLY A 132 3.80 -9.76 -14.18
C GLY A 132 4.52 -10.77 -15.06
N TYR A 133 5.85 -10.66 -15.18
CA TYR A 133 6.69 -11.63 -15.88
C TYR A 133 6.60 -13.03 -15.25
N ALA A 134 6.68 -13.10 -13.92
CA ALA A 134 6.68 -14.36 -13.19
C ALA A 134 5.33 -15.09 -13.31
N LEU A 135 4.21 -14.36 -13.20
CA LEU A 135 2.87 -14.89 -13.44
C LEU A 135 2.65 -15.33 -14.91
N ALA A 136 3.26 -14.63 -15.87
CA ALA A 136 3.20 -15.01 -17.28
C ALA A 136 4.02 -16.29 -17.59
N ARG A 137 5.09 -16.55 -16.83
CA ARG A 137 5.91 -17.78 -16.98
C ARG A 137 5.11 -19.04 -16.60
N ILE A 138 4.26 -18.95 -15.58
CA ILE A 138 3.38 -20.05 -15.13
C ILE A 138 2.00 -20.06 -15.83
N GLY A 139 1.81 -19.21 -16.85
CA GLY A 139 0.59 -19.20 -17.67
C GLY A 139 -0.65 -18.58 -16.99
N LEU A 140 -0.48 -17.82 -15.91
CA LEU A 140 -1.58 -17.06 -15.29
C LEU A 140 -1.85 -15.73 -16.00
N LEU A 141 -0.85 -15.18 -16.69
CA LEU A 141 -0.98 -13.98 -17.52
C LEU A 141 -0.68 -14.26 -18.99
N PRO A 142 -1.12 -13.39 -19.93
CA PRO A 142 -0.84 -13.54 -21.35
C PRO A 142 0.64 -13.80 -21.66
N SER A 143 0.90 -14.79 -22.51
CA SER A 143 2.26 -15.27 -22.83
C SER A 143 3.18 -14.19 -23.44
N GLY A 144 2.62 -13.08 -23.94
CA GLY A 144 3.41 -11.92 -24.40
C GLY A 144 4.22 -11.25 -23.29
N LEU A 145 3.73 -11.26 -22.04
CA LEU A 145 4.38 -10.63 -20.89
C LEU A 145 5.66 -11.35 -20.44
N ARG A 146 5.87 -12.60 -20.88
CA ARG A 146 7.09 -13.37 -20.59
C ARG A 146 8.26 -13.06 -21.54
N ARG A 147 8.10 -12.13 -22.49
CA ARG A 147 9.16 -11.78 -23.45
C ARG A 147 10.23 -10.92 -22.81
N ILE A 148 11.48 -11.36 -22.92
CA ILE A 148 12.66 -10.66 -22.40
C ILE A 148 13.39 -9.95 -23.56
N HIS A 149 13.90 -8.75 -23.29
CA HIS A 149 14.70 -7.99 -24.23
C HIS A 149 16.07 -8.67 -24.44
N PRO A 150 16.52 -8.92 -25.68
CA PRO A 150 17.75 -9.70 -25.95
C PRO A 150 19.02 -9.05 -25.38
N ARG A 151 19.12 -7.72 -25.45
CA ARG A 151 20.28 -6.96 -24.94
C ARG A 151 20.25 -6.71 -23.41
N PHE A 152 19.15 -6.13 -22.90
CA PHE A 152 19.05 -5.68 -21.51
C PHE A 152 18.55 -6.75 -20.54
N ARG A 153 18.07 -7.91 -21.05
CA ARG A 153 17.50 -9.00 -20.25
C ARG A 153 16.35 -8.58 -19.33
N THR A 154 15.56 -7.59 -19.74
CA THR A 154 14.38 -7.07 -19.01
C THR A 154 13.06 -7.48 -19.67
N PRO A 155 11.95 -7.61 -18.91
CA PRO A 155 10.64 -7.98 -19.46
C PRO A 155 9.97 -6.78 -20.17
N PHE A 156 10.49 -6.40 -21.35
CA PHE A 156 10.12 -5.14 -22.01
C PHE A 156 8.63 -5.04 -22.37
N VAL A 157 7.95 -6.15 -22.67
CA VAL A 157 6.50 -6.12 -22.96
C VAL A 157 5.72 -5.74 -21.71
N ALA A 158 6.07 -6.32 -20.55
CA ALA A 158 5.45 -5.96 -19.27
C ALA A 158 5.69 -4.50 -18.91
N VAL A 159 6.91 -3.99 -19.15
CA VAL A 159 7.26 -2.57 -18.95
C VAL A 159 6.38 -1.66 -19.82
N ASN A 160 6.26 -1.95 -21.13
CA ASN A 160 5.47 -1.12 -22.03
C ASN A 160 3.97 -1.17 -21.71
N VAL A 161 3.43 -2.35 -21.43
CA VAL A 161 2.01 -2.50 -21.03
C VAL A 161 1.71 -1.72 -19.76
N GLN A 162 2.59 -1.81 -18.75
CA GLN A 162 2.44 -1.05 -17.52
C GLN A 162 2.56 0.46 -17.76
N ALA A 163 3.57 0.91 -18.50
CA ALA A 163 3.81 2.33 -18.73
C ALA A 163 2.66 2.98 -19.51
N ILE A 164 2.25 2.36 -20.63
CA ILE A 164 1.14 2.86 -21.45
C ILE A 164 -0.17 2.79 -20.66
N GLY A 165 -0.45 1.66 -20.01
CA GLY A 165 -1.65 1.50 -19.19
C GLY A 165 -1.73 2.50 -18.05
N GLY A 166 -0.61 2.75 -17.37
CA GLY A 166 -0.49 3.72 -16.29
C GLY A 166 -0.72 5.17 -16.77
N ILE A 167 -0.12 5.56 -17.88
CA ILE A 167 -0.34 6.90 -18.48
C ILE A 167 -1.79 7.07 -18.89
N VAL A 168 -2.36 6.09 -19.60
CA VAL A 168 -3.77 6.13 -20.04
C VAL A 168 -4.71 6.23 -18.84
N LEU A 169 -4.49 5.41 -17.82
CA LEU A 169 -5.31 5.43 -16.61
C LEU A 169 -5.18 6.76 -15.84
N ALA A 170 -3.96 7.27 -15.69
CA ALA A 170 -3.72 8.53 -15.00
C ALA A 170 -4.39 9.71 -15.70
N VAL A 171 -4.27 9.81 -17.02
CA VAL A 171 -4.91 10.85 -17.82
C VAL A 171 -6.43 10.69 -17.77
N ALA A 172 -6.96 9.49 -18.05
CA ALA A 172 -8.39 9.23 -18.07
C ALA A 172 -9.06 9.55 -16.71
N LEU A 173 -8.46 9.10 -15.61
CA LEU A 173 -8.98 9.40 -14.27
C LEU A 173 -8.83 10.86 -13.89
N GLY A 174 -7.72 11.50 -14.27
CA GLY A 174 -7.52 12.94 -14.07
C GLY A 174 -8.65 13.77 -14.69
N TRP A 175 -9.04 13.46 -15.92
CA TRP A 175 -10.17 14.10 -16.59
C TRP A 175 -11.52 13.71 -15.96
N ALA A 176 -11.76 12.42 -15.73
CA ALA A 176 -13.04 11.92 -15.23
C ALA A 176 -13.37 12.36 -13.80
N THR A 177 -12.36 12.59 -12.96
CA THR A 177 -12.53 12.95 -11.55
C THR A 177 -12.39 14.46 -11.29
N GLY A 178 -12.16 15.27 -12.32
CA GLY A 178 -12.01 16.72 -12.20
C GLY A 178 -10.68 17.16 -11.59
N GLY A 179 -9.64 16.33 -11.67
CA GLY A 179 -8.28 16.71 -11.27
C GLY A 179 -7.44 15.57 -10.67
N PRO A 180 -6.11 15.75 -10.59
CA PRO A 180 -5.19 14.72 -10.12
C PRO A 180 -5.37 14.35 -8.65
N ILE A 181 -5.82 15.29 -7.81
CA ILE A 181 -6.03 15.05 -6.37
C ILE A 181 -7.19 14.08 -6.14
N ASN A 182 -8.30 14.25 -6.86
CA ASN A 182 -9.45 13.35 -6.77
C ASN A 182 -9.14 11.96 -7.34
N ALA A 183 -8.39 11.92 -8.45
CA ALA A 183 -7.89 10.66 -9.01
C ALA A 183 -6.98 9.92 -8.02
N PHE A 184 -6.08 10.65 -7.34
CA PHE A 184 -5.20 10.09 -6.31
C PHE A 184 -5.98 9.58 -5.11
N ALA A 185 -6.99 10.33 -4.63
CA ALA A 185 -7.84 9.88 -3.53
C ALA A 185 -8.60 8.58 -3.86
N LEU A 186 -9.13 8.47 -5.09
CA LEU A 186 -9.78 7.25 -5.59
C LEU A 186 -8.80 6.07 -5.64
N LEU A 187 -7.67 6.23 -6.34
CA LEU A 187 -6.66 5.19 -6.49
C LEU A 187 -6.05 4.77 -5.15
N GLY A 188 -5.81 5.73 -4.26
CA GLY A 188 -5.30 5.48 -2.91
C GLY A 188 -6.28 4.65 -2.09
N THR A 189 -7.58 4.99 -2.14
CA THR A 189 -8.62 4.19 -1.47
C THR A 189 -8.68 2.77 -2.05
N MET A 190 -8.64 2.64 -3.38
CA MET A 190 -8.61 1.34 -4.05
C MET A 190 -7.39 0.49 -3.64
N ALA A 191 -6.20 1.09 -3.65
CA ALA A 191 -4.96 0.43 -3.25
C ALA A 191 -5.06 -0.05 -1.79
N THR A 192 -5.54 0.79 -0.88
CA THR A 192 -5.68 0.41 0.52
C THR A 192 -6.64 -0.77 0.70
N ILE A 193 -7.80 -0.81 0.02
CA ILE A 193 -8.71 -1.95 0.11
C ILE A 193 -8.01 -3.25 -0.32
N VAL A 194 -7.30 -3.23 -1.45
CA VAL A 194 -6.60 -4.40 -1.98
C VAL A 194 -5.49 -4.84 -1.03
N LEU A 195 -4.60 -3.92 -0.63
CA LEU A 195 -3.42 -4.26 0.16
C LEU A 195 -3.77 -4.66 1.59
N VAL A 196 -4.71 -3.97 2.23
CA VAL A 196 -5.20 -4.37 3.56
C VAL A 196 -5.82 -5.76 3.52
N THR A 197 -6.59 -6.07 2.47
CA THR A 197 -7.13 -7.41 2.30
C THR A 197 -6.02 -8.44 2.13
N ILE A 198 -5.00 -8.15 1.32
CA ILE A 198 -3.82 -9.02 1.17
C ILE A 198 -3.11 -9.21 2.51
N TYR A 199 -2.91 -8.16 3.30
CA TYR A 199 -2.24 -8.26 4.60
C TYR A 199 -3.03 -9.10 5.61
N ILE A 200 -4.36 -8.92 5.69
CA ILE A 200 -5.22 -9.76 6.54
C ILE A 200 -5.16 -11.22 6.06
N LEU A 201 -5.30 -11.47 4.76
CA LEU A 201 -5.20 -12.82 4.21
C LEU A 201 -3.83 -13.45 4.45
N THR A 202 -2.75 -12.68 4.37
CA THR A 202 -1.38 -13.15 4.63
C THR A 202 -1.20 -13.52 6.10
N ASN A 203 -1.71 -12.69 7.02
CA ASN A 203 -1.70 -12.97 8.45
C ASN A 203 -2.46 -14.27 8.78
N LEU A 204 -3.67 -14.42 8.23
CA LEU A 204 -4.48 -15.63 8.41
C LEU A 204 -3.82 -16.85 7.76
N SER A 205 -3.20 -16.68 6.59
CA SER A 205 -2.48 -17.75 5.90
C SER A 205 -1.28 -18.21 6.71
N ASN A 206 -0.51 -17.31 7.32
CA ASN A 206 0.60 -17.65 8.21
C ASN A 206 0.12 -18.48 9.41
N LEU A 207 -0.95 -18.04 10.06
CA LEU A 207 -1.55 -18.75 11.18
C LEU A 207 -1.99 -20.17 10.78
N VAL A 208 -2.74 -20.28 9.67
CA VAL A 208 -3.26 -21.57 9.17
C VAL A 208 -2.11 -22.48 8.72
N PHE A 209 -1.08 -21.94 8.07
CA PHE A 209 0.07 -22.69 7.59
C PHE A 209 0.85 -23.35 8.73
N TYR A 210 1.23 -22.60 9.77
CA TYR A 210 1.93 -23.19 10.91
C TYR A 210 1.04 -24.09 11.76
N LEU A 211 -0.28 -23.87 11.79
CA LEU A 211 -1.22 -24.76 12.46
C LEU A 211 -1.52 -26.06 11.67
N ARG A 212 -1.19 -26.15 10.38
CA ARG A 212 -1.46 -27.34 9.57
C ARG A 212 -0.18 -28.07 9.18
N GLU A 213 0.77 -27.36 8.60
CA GLU A 213 1.92 -27.97 7.94
C GLU A 213 3.16 -28.05 8.84
N ARG A 214 3.34 -27.04 9.71
CA ARG A 214 4.56 -26.90 10.55
C ARG A 214 4.24 -26.69 12.03
N ARG A 215 3.41 -27.56 12.60
CA ARG A 215 3.00 -27.45 14.01
C ARG A 215 4.16 -27.47 15.00
N SER A 216 5.23 -28.20 14.69
CA SER A 216 6.44 -28.28 15.53
C SER A 216 7.20 -26.95 15.63
N GLU A 217 7.07 -26.07 14.63
CA GLU A 217 7.72 -24.75 14.57
C GLU A 217 6.76 -23.62 14.99
N PHE A 218 5.57 -23.95 15.51
CA PHE A 218 4.57 -22.96 15.87
C PHE A 218 5.01 -22.11 17.08
N ASN A 219 5.24 -20.83 16.83
CA ASN A 219 5.48 -19.85 17.87
C ASN A 219 4.18 -19.08 18.16
N LEU A 220 3.67 -19.16 19.39
CA LEU A 220 2.42 -18.49 19.76
C LEU A 220 2.45 -16.97 19.53
N LEU A 221 3.58 -16.33 19.78
CA LEU A 221 3.72 -14.89 19.61
C LEU A 221 3.75 -14.52 18.12
N LEU A 222 4.68 -15.12 17.36
CA LEU A 222 4.94 -14.74 15.97
C LEU A 222 3.90 -15.30 14.98
N ASN A 223 3.37 -16.49 15.24
CA ASN A 223 2.47 -17.19 14.32
C ASN A 223 1.00 -17.15 14.80
N GLY A 224 0.76 -16.80 16.07
CA GLY A 224 -0.57 -16.68 16.67
C GLY A 224 -1.00 -15.23 16.91
N ILE A 225 -0.40 -14.60 17.92
CA ILE A 225 -0.82 -13.29 18.43
C ILE A 225 -0.57 -12.18 17.40
N VAL A 226 0.64 -12.10 16.84
CA VAL A 226 1.02 -11.03 15.89
C VAL A 226 0.08 -10.99 14.67
N PRO A 227 -0.19 -12.12 13.97
CA PRO A 227 -1.12 -12.11 12.83
C PRO A 227 -2.55 -11.73 13.21
N ILE A 228 -3.06 -12.20 14.36
CA ILE A 228 -4.42 -11.88 14.82
C ILE A 228 -4.54 -10.40 15.17
N VAL A 229 -3.61 -9.87 15.98
CA VAL A 229 -3.60 -8.46 16.37
C VAL A 229 -3.44 -7.57 15.14
N GLY A 230 -2.53 -7.91 14.22
CA GLY A 230 -2.36 -7.19 12.96
C GLY A 230 -3.64 -7.15 12.14
N SER A 231 -4.34 -8.28 12.01
CA SER A 231 -5.62 -8.37 11.29
C SER A 231 -6.72 -7.54 11.96
N LEU A 232 -6.77 -7.53 13.30
CA LEU A 232 -7.73 -6.72 14.07
C LEU A 232 -7.45 -5.22 13.94
N ILE A 233 -6.18 -4.79 13.83
CA ILE A 233 -5.81 -3.39 13.59
C ILE A 233 -6.23 -2.95 12.18
N PHE A 234 -6.05 -3.83 11.19
CA PHE A 234 -6.38 -3.52 9.80
C PHE A 234 -7.89 -3.55 9.50
N LEU A 235 -8.67 -4.34 10.24
CA LEU A 235 -10.10 -4.53 9.98
C LEU A 235 -10.92 -3.22 10.05
N PRO A 236 -10.78 -2.34 11.06
CA PRO A 236 -11.48 -1.05 11.07
C PRO A 236 -11.09 -0.15 9.89
N ALA A 237 -9.83 -0.16 9.47
CA ALA A 237 -9.38 0.61 8.31
C ALA A 237 -9.99 0.06 7.01
N LEU A 238 -10.12 -1.26 6.88
CA LEU A 238 -10.82 -1.88 5.76
C LEU A 238 -12.29 -1.47 5.74
N ILE A 239 -12.99 -1.58 6.87
CA ILE A 239 -14.40 -1.17 7.01
C ILE A 239 -14.58 0.30 6.63
N ALA A 240 -13.69 1.18 7.09
CA ALA A 240 -13.68 2.60 6.71
C ALA A 240 -13.41 2.80 5.22
N ALA A 241 -12.51 2.02 4.62
CA ALA A 241 -12.24 2.05 3.18
C ALA A 241 -13.41 1.56 2.32
N PHE A 242 -14.33 0.77 2.89
CA PHE A 242 -15.63 0.44 2.27
C PHE A 242 -16.72 1.52 2.53
N GLY A 243 -16.43 2.55 3.32
CA GLY A 243 -17.40 3.58 3.70
C GLY A 243 -18.50 3.09 4.64
N LEU A 244 -18.25 2.00 5.37
CA LEU A 244 -19.21 1.39 6.30
C LEU A 244 -18.93 1.83 7.74
N ASP A 245 -19.98 1.97 8.55
CA ASP A 245 -19.86 2.22 10.00
C ASP A 245 -20.72 1.27 10.84
N PRO A 246 -20.47 -0.06 10.80
CA PRO A 246 -21.30 -1.05 11.47
C PRO A 246 -21.27 -0.92 13.00
N PHE A 247 -20.20 -0.34 13.54
CA PHE A 247 -19.98 -0.18 14.98
C PHE A 247 -20.34 1.22 15.50
N LYS A 248 -20.90 2.10 14.65
CA LYS A 248 -21.22 3.50 14.99
C LYS A 248 -20.02 4.25 15.59
N LEU A 249 -18.84 4.00 15.01
CA LEU A 249 -17.58 4.61 15.43
C LEU A 249 -17.45 6.06 14.95
N GLY A 250 -18.36 6.55 14.11
CA GLY A 250 -18.31 7.89 13.53
C GLY A 250 -17.53 7.95 12.22
N ILE A 251 -17.49 6.83 11.48
CA ILE A 251 -16.82 6.74 10.17
C ILE A 251 -17.66 7.51 9.16
N LEU A 252 -17.05 8.51 8.52
CA LEU A 252 -17.74 9.31 7.51
C LEU A 252 -17.84 8.52 6.20
N PRO A 253 -18.96 8.64 5.46
CA PRO A 253 -19.08 8.04 4.15
C PRO A 253 -18.03 8.63 3.20
N LEU A 254 -17.57 7.80 2.27
CA LEU A 254 -16.66 8.24 1.21
C LEU A 254 -17.35 9.28 0.33
N VAL A 255 -16.63 10.35 0.03
CA VAL A 255 -17.08 11.38 -0.91
C VAL A 255 -16.75 10.97 -2.35
N PRO A 256 -17.57 11.35 -3.35
CA PRO A 256 -17.20 11.16 -4.75
C PRO A 256 -15.87 11.83 -5.11
N PRO A 257 -14.99 11.19 -5.89
CA PRO A 257 -15.17 9.90 -6.58
C PRO A 257 -14.80 8.65 -5.75
N SER A 258 -14.20 8.81 -4.56
CA SER A 258 -13.67 7.69 -3.78
C SER A 258 -14.73 6.68 -3.33
N ASN A 259 -16.01 7.07 -3.27
CA ASN A 259 -17.12 6.16 -3.03
C ASN A 259 -17.28 5.05 -4.08
N LEU A 260 -16.67 5.20 -5.26
CA LEU A 260 -16.64 4.15 -6.29
C LEU A 260 -15.57 3.07 -6.01
N ALA A 261 -14.55 3.36 -5.20
CA ALA A 261 -13.45 2.44 -4.93
C ALA A 261 -13.94 1.06 -4.41
N PRO A 262 -14.85 0.98 -3.43
CA PRO A 262 -15.33 -0.30 -2.91
C PRO A 262 -16.05 -1.15 -3.95
N ILE A 263 -16.79 -0.50 -4.84
CA ILE A 263 -17.55 -1.17 -5.91
C ILE A 263 -16.56 -1.73 -6.95
N ILE A 264 -15.62 -0.90 -7.42
CA ILE A 264 -14.63 -1.29 -8.42
C ILE A 264 -13.78 -2.45 -7.90
N ILE A 265 -13.26 -2.33 -6.67
CA ILE A 265 -12.45 -3.38 -6.06
C ILE A 265 -13.27 -4.60 -5.69
N GLY A 266 -14.53 -4.45 -5.26
CA GLY A 266 -15.43 -5.57 -5.04
C GLY A 266 -15.63 -6.41 -6.32
N ILE A 267 -15.88 -5.76 -7.45
CA ILE A 267 -15.98 -6.42 -8.77
C ILE A 267 -14.65 -7.11 -9.12
N TRP A 268 -13.52 -6.41 -8.92
CA TRP A 268 -12.19 -6.95 -9.20
C TRP A 268 -11.86 -8.19 -8.36
N MET A 269 -12.21 -8.18 -7.07
CA MET A 269 -12.01 -9.30 -6.16
C MET A 269 -12.89 -10.49 -6.54
N VAL A 270 -14.16 -10.26 -6.89
CA VAL A 270 -15.06 -11.32 -7.38
C VAL A 270 -14.53 -11.92 -8.67
N ALA A 271 -14.05 -11.10 -9.61
CA ALA A 271 -13.40 -11.58 -10.83
C ALA A 271 -12.15 -12.41 -10.52
N GLY A 272 -11.32 -11.97 -9.57
CA GLY A 272 -10.15 -12.70 -9.10
C GLY A 272 -10.49 -14.06 -8.47
N ILE A 273 -11.54 -14.12 -7.64
CA ILE A 273 -12.03 -15.38 -7.05
C ILE A 273 -12.57 -16.30 -8.15
N ALA A 274 -13.34 -15.78 -9.10
CA ALA A 274 -13.85 -16.56 -10.23
C ALA A 274 -12.71 -17.14 -11.08
N LEU A 275 -11.68 -16.34 -11.34
CA LEU A 275 -10.47 -16.75 -12.06
C LEU A 275 -9.67 -17.80 -11.27
N LEU A 276 -9.56 -17.64 -9.95
CA LEU A 276 -8.94 -18.64 -9.07
C LEU A 276 -9.71 -19.97 -9.13
N ILE A 277 -11.04 -19.95 -9.02
CA ILE A 277 -11.88 -21.15 -9.12
C ILE A 277 -11.72 -21.78 -10.51
N TYR A 278 -11.73 -20.98 -11.58
CA TYR A 278 -11.53 -21.45 -12.94
C TYR A 278 -10.20 -22.20 -13.10
N PHE A 279 -9.09 -21.62 -12.64
CA PHE A 279 -7.79 -22.27 -12.69
C PHE A 279 -7.70 -23.48 -11.75
N ALA A 280 -8.36 -23.45 -10.59
CA ALA A 280 -8.38 -24.57 -9.66
C ALA A 280 -9.10 -25.80 -10.24
N VAL A 281 -10.15 -25.57 -11.04
CA VAL A 281 -10.93 -26.65 -11.65
C VAL A 281 -10.30 -27.13 -12.96
N ARG A 282 -9.86 -26.22 -13.83
CA ARG A 282 -9.40 -26.59 -15.19
C ARG A 282 -7.91 -26.88 -15.28
N GLU A 283 -7.07 -26.16 -14.53
CA GLU A 283 -5.62 -26.22 -14.64
C GLU A 283 -4.95 -26.11 -13.27
N PRO A 284 -5.24 -27.04 -12.33
CA PRO A 284 -4.79 -26.95 -10.94
C PRO A 284 -3.27 -26.85 -10.80
N ALA A 285 -2.53 -27.42 -11.75
CA ALA A 285 -1.07 -27.32 -11.82
C ALA A 285 -0.58 -25.85 -11.82
N ARG A 286 -1.28 -24.94 -12.51
CA ARG A 286 -0.91 -23.51 -12.55
C ARG A 286 -1.03 -22.83 -11.20
N ILE A 287 -1.95 -23.30 -10.34
CA ILE A 287 -2.08 -22.78 -8.96
C ILE A 287 -0.98 -23.36 -8.09
N THR A 288 -0.70 -24.66 -8.17
CA THR A 288 0.39 -25.27 -7.40
C THR A 288 1.73 -24.62 -7.74
N ASP A 289 1.96 -24.26 -9.00
CA ASP A 289 3.17 -23.59 -9.45
C ASP A 289 3.30 -22.15 -8.92
N THR A 290 2.22 -21.51 -8.44
CA THR A 290 2.33 -20.19 -7.77
C THR A 290 3.22 -20.22 -6.53
N GLY A 291 3.20 -21.34 -5.79
CA GLY A 291 4.08 -21.55 -4.64
C GLY A 291 5.56 -21.70 -5.00
N ARG A 292 5.88 -21.90 -6.28
CA ARG A 292 7.24 -22.09 -6.80
C ARG A 292 7.79 -20.87 -7.53
N VAL A 293 7.00 -19.80 -7.65
CA VAL A 293 7.36 -18.60 -8.41
C VAL A 293 8.59 -17.90 -7.84
N PHE A 294 8.80 -18.01 -6.52
CA PHE A 294 9.90 -17.38 -5.77
C PHE A 294 10.72 -18.38 -4.93
N VAL A 295 10.53 -19.69 -5.13
CA VAL A 295 11.24 -20.73 -4.39
C VAL A 295 12.23 -21.41 -5.34
N GLU A 296 13.48 -21.56 -4.90
CA GLU A 296 14.55 -22.20 -5.67
C GLU A 296 14.13 -23.56 -6.24
N GLU A 297 14.59 -23.86 -7.46
CA GLU A 297 14.67 -25.22 -8.02
C GLU A 297 15.71 -26.10 -7.26
N GLY A 298 15.92 -25.90 -5.95
CA GLY A 298 17.08 -26.46 -5.23
C GLY A 298 16.92 -26.86 -3.75
N GLU A 299 15.88 -26.44 -3.02
CA GLU A 299 15.65 -26.96 -1.65
C GLU A 299 14.63 -28.12 -1.69
N PRO A 300 15.02 -29.36 -1.30
CA PRO A 300 14.06 -30.46 -1.17
C PRO A 300 13.08 -30.17 -0.02
N ALA A 301 11.82 -30.55 -0.25
CA ALA A 301 10.69 -30.41 0.65
C ALA A 301 10.91 -31.02 2.05
#